data_AF-A0A6P6S491-F1
#
_entry.id   AF-A0A6P6S491-F1
#
_cell.length_a   1.000
_cell.length_b   1.000
_cell.length_c   1.000
_cell.angle_alpha   90.00
_cell.angle_beta   90.00
_cell.angle_gamma   90.00
#
_symmetry.space_group_name_H-M   'P 1'
#
loop_
_entity.id
_entity.type
_entity.pdbx_description
1 polymer ?
#
loop_
_entity_poly.entity_id
_entity_poly.type
_entity_poly.pdbx_seq_one_letter_code
_entity_poly.pdbx_strand_id
1 'polypeptide(L)'
;MEFVQDGDVAMLSRGPNSNSSLFLISFCPLPVLNRQHVVIGTVLKGMRVIRRIEDVGTKNGAPMEPVRIIGCGLYKGPQDGPPFFSSAELLEAAEASALRKEEFLQLSPEKQEELLQGYAKAKGERFKKRGGLSLQPLAIAEQPLEETGSSA
;
A
#
# COMPACT_ATOMS: atom_id res chain seq x y z
N MET A 1 19.86 17.72 -14.25
CA MET A 1 18.76 17.86 -13.27
C MET A 1 19.33 17.42 -11.93
N GLU A 2 19.00 18.12 -10.86
CA GLU A 2 19.55 17.95 -9.52
C GLU A 2 18.45 17.50 -8.56
N PHE A 3 18.80 16.95 -7.41
CA PHE A 3 17.84 16.61 -6.35
C PHE A 3 17.47 17.86 -5.56
N VAL A 4 16.48 18.59 -6.05
CA VAL A 4 16.05 19.88 -5.50
C VAL A 4 14.76 19.78 -4.70
N GLN A 5 13.98 18.71 -4.91
CA GLN A 5 12.69 18.53 -4.28
C GLN A 5 12.35 17.07 -3.99
N ASP A 6 11.24 16.89 -3.31
CA ASP A 6 10.69 15.58 -2.96
C ASP A 6 10.03 14.98 -4.20
N GLY A 7 10.15 13.67 -4.34
CA GLY A 7 9.63 12.94 -5.50
C GLY A 7 10.52 13.03 -6.74
N ASP A 8 11.75 13.55 -6.63
CA ASP A 8 12.72 13.47 -7.72
C ASP A 8 13.11 12.01 -7.96
N VAL A 9 13.04 11.58 -9.21
CA VAL A 9 13.31 10.22 -9.67
C VAL A 9 14.65 10.18 -10.37
N ALA A 10 15.52 9.27 -9.95
CA ALA A 10 16.86 9.14 -10.50
C ALA A 10 17.26 7.69 -10.72
N MET A 11 18.18 7.49 -11.67
CA MET A 11 18.80 6.20 -11.92
C MET A 11 19.87 5.94 -10.88
N LEU A 12 19.78 4.80 -10.19
CA LEU A 12 20.80 4.37 -9.26
C LEU A 12 21.99 3.83 -10.05
N SER A 13 23.15 4.41 -9.79
CA SER A 13 24.43 4.09 -10.42
C SER A 13 25.43 3.63 -9.37
N ARG A 14 26.44 2.84 -9.78
CA ARG A 14 27.57 2.43 -8.94
C ARG A 14 28.90 3.07 -9.39
N GLY A 15 28.80 4.17 -10.14
CA GLY A 15 29.92 4.84 -10.78
C GLY A 15 29.58 5.31 -12.21
N PRO A 16 30.52 5.95 -12.91
CA PRO A 16 30.32 6.43 -14.27
C PRO A 16 29.86 5.31 -15.22
N ASN A 17 28.89 5.60 -16.09
CA ASN A 17 28.38 4.68 -17.11
C ASN A 17 27.86 3.32 -16.57
N SER A 18 27.37 3.27 -15.33
CA SER A 18 26.86 2.05 -14.68
C SER A 18 25.36 2.10 -14.34
N ASN A 19 24.60 2.86 -15.13
CA ASN A 19 23.14 2.90 -14.97
C ASN A 19 22.54 1.54 -15.31
N SER A 20 21.58 1.10 -14.50
CA SER A 20 20.88 -0.18 -14.65
C SER A 20 19.37 0.05 -14.64
N SER A 21 18.56 -0.94 -14.30
CA SER A 21 17.11 -0.76 -14.06
C SER A 21 16.79 -0.30 -12.63
N LEU A 22 17.79 -0.14 -11.77
CA LEU A 22 17.59 0.36 -10.42
C LEU A 22 17.37 1.88 -10.47
N PHE A 23 16.30 2.33 -9.84
CA PHE A 23 15.98 3.74 -9.70
C PHE A 23 15.66 4.04 -8.23
N LEU A 24 15.69 5.32 -7.89
CA LEU A 24 15.33 5.85 -6.60
C LEU A 24 14.33 6.99 -6.76
N ILE A 25 13.50 7.18 -5.74
CA ILE A 25 12.57 8.30 -5.61
C ILE A 25 12.95 9.01 -4.31
N SER A 26 13.22 10.31 -4.38
CA SER A 26 13.58 11.09 -3.19
C SER A 26 12.37 11.36 -2.30
N PHE A 27 12.57 11.29 -0.98
CA PHE A 27 11.57 11.75 -0.01
C PHE A 27 11.83 13.18 0.48
N CYS A 28 13.04 13.69 0.25
CA CYS A 28 13.50 15.04 0.58
C CYS A 28 14.51 15.50 -0.49
N PRO A 29 14.90 16.80 -0.55
CA PRO A 29 15.98 17.24 -1.40
C PRO A 29 17.29 16.57 -0.98
N LEU A 30 18.06 16.02 -1.93
CA LEU A 30 19.29 15.27 -1.67
C LEU A 30 20.49 15.83 -2.45
N PRO A 31 20.96 17.06 -2.17
CA PRO A 31 22.07 17.66 -2.91
C PRO A 31 23.36 16.84 -2.88
N VAL A 32 23.56 16.05 -1.82
CA VAL A 32 24.72 15.15 -1.65
C VAL A 32 24.81 14.07 -2.74
N LEU A 33 23.69 13.76 -3.40
CA LEU A 33 23.61 12.78 -4.49
C LEU A 33 23.78 13.42 -5.87
N ASN A 34 23.87 14.76 -5.94
CA ASN A 34 24.10 15.46 -7.20
C ASN A 34 25.41 15.00 -7.83
N ARG A 35 25.41 14.88 -9.16
CA ARG A 35 26.55 14.41 -9.97
C ARG A 35 26.96 12.95 -9.76
N GLN A 36 26.36 12.24 -8.79
CA GLN A 36 26.55 10.80 -8.60
C GLN A 36 25.49 10.01 -9.36
N HIS A 37 24.24 10.47 -9.27
CA HIS A 37 23.09 9.84 -9.94
C HIS A 37 22.46 10.78 -10.96
N VAL A 38 21.87 10.19 -12.00
CA VAL A 38 21.19 10.94 -13.06
C VAL A 38 19.72 11.07 -12.70
N VAL A 39 19.29 12.29 -12.39
CA VAL A 39 17.86 12.61 -12.21
C VAL A 39 17.18 12.61 -13.58
N ILE A 40 16.13 11.80 -13.71
CA ILE A 40 15.40 11.56 -14.97
C ILE A 40 14.00 12.20 -14.98
N GLY A 41 13.49 12.62 -13.83
CA GLY A 41 12.18 13.28 -13.73
C GLY A 41 11.72 13.41 -12.30
N THR A 42 10.43 13.69 -12.12
CA THR A 42 9.81 13.90 -10.81
C THR A 42 8.42 13.27 -10.81
N VAL A 43 7.97 12.77 -9.66
CA VAL A 43 6.63 12.20 -9.47
C VAL A 43 5.57 13.29 -9.70
N LEU A 44 4.76 13.12 -10.75
CA LEU A 44 3.68 14.05 -11.08
C LEU A 44 2.43 13.87 -10.20
N LYS A 45 2.06 12.61 -9.89
CA LYS A 45 0.87 12.24 -9.11
C LYS A 45 1.19 11.06 -8.19
N GLY A 46 0.46 10.95 -7.09
CA GLY A 46 0.59 9.83 -6.15
C GLY A 46 1.63 10.01 -5.05
N MET A 47 2.09 11.24 -4.77
CA MET A 47 3.03 11.50 -3.67
C MET A 47 2.54 11.01 -2.30
N ARG A 48 1.22 10.94 -2.07
CA ARG A 48 0.65 10.34 -0.84
C ARG A 48 1.03 8.87 -0.68
N VAL A 49 1.16 8.12 -1.77
CA VAL A 49 1.60 6.71 -1.75
C VAL A 49 3.09 6.64 -1.42
N ILE A 50 3.89 7.53 -2.03
CA ILE A 50 5.33 7.65 -1.75
C ILE A 50 5.57 7.93 -0.26
N ARG A 51 4.79 8.81 0.37
CA ARG A 51 4.84 9.04 1.83
C ARG A 51 4.49 7.82 2.67
N ARG A 52 3.47 7.06 2.28
CA ARG A 52 3.15 5.79 2.98
C ARG A 52 4.29 4.76 2.86
N ILE A 53 5.02 4.76 1.75
CA ILE A 53 6.21 3.92 1.58
C ILE A 53 7.34 4.40 2.51
N GLU A 54 7.51 5.71 2.67
CA GLU A 54 8.45 6.31 3.63
C GLU A 54 8.15 5.88 5.08
N ASP A 55 6.87 5.88 5.48
CA ASP A 55 6.43 5.52 6.84
C ASP A 55 6.81 4.07 7.25
N VAL A 56 6.92 3.16 6.28
CA VAL A 56 7.34 1.76 6.53
C VAL A 56 8.84 1.54 6.35
N GLY A 57 9.60 2.60 6.06
CA GLY A 57 11.05 2.55 5.94
C GLY A 57 11.76 2.26 7.26
N THR A 58 12.99 1.76 7.19
CA THR A 58 13.87 1.62 8.36
C THR A 58 15.21 2.30 8.10
N LYS A 59 15.95 2.56 9.19
CA LYS A 59 17.30 3.16 9.12
C LYS A 59 18.29 2.36 8.27
N ASN A 60 18.06 1.05 8.11
CA ASN A 60 18.92 0.16 7.34
C ASN A 60 18.51 0.08 5.86
N GLY A 61 17.49 0.84 5.43
CA GLY A 61 16.98 0.87 4.06
C GLY A 61 16.02 -0.27 3.69
N ALA A 62 15.91 -1.31 4.50
CA ALA A 62 14.93 -2.38 4.30
C ALA A 62 13.57 -1.98 4.90
N PRO A 63 12.46 -2.00 4.15
CA PRO A 63 11.16 -1.64 4.71
C PRO A 63 10.65 -2.72 5.68
N MET A 64 9.89 -2.30 6.69
CA MET A 64 9.26 -3.19 7.68
C MET A 64 8.23 -4.13 7.05
N GLU A 65 7.57 -3.67 6.00
CA GLU A 65 6.59 -4.43 5.22
C GLU A 65 7.03 -4.49 3.75
N PRO A 66 6.75 -5.59 3.03
CA PRO A 66 7.17 -5.75 1.65
C PRO A 66 6.44 -4.74 0.74
N VAL A 67 7.21 -3.87 0.08
CA VAL A 67 6.70 -2.94 -0.94
C VAL A 67 7.00 -3.51 -2.32
N ARG A 68 5.97 -3.70 -3.15
CA ARG A 68 6.09 -4.32 -4.48
C ARG A 68 5.36 -3.50 -5.53
N ILE A 69 5.97 -3.38 -6.70
CA ILE A 69 5.32 -2.84 -7.91
C ILE A 69 4.55 -3.99 -8.55
N ILE A 70 3.22 -3.96 -8.47
CA ILE A 70 2.34 -5.01 -9.00
C ILE A 70 1.98 -4.81 -10.47
N GLY A 71 2.20 -3.60 -11.01
CA GLY A 71 1.93 -3.26 -12.40
C GLY A 71 2.59 -1.94 -12.79
N CYS A 72 2.90 -1.78 -14.07
CA CYS A 72 3.46 -0.56 -14.65
C CYS A 72 2.92 -0.35 -16.07
N GLY A 73 3.01 0.88 -16.57
CA GLY A 73 2.51 1.23 -17.90
C GLY A 73 2.86 2.66 -18.30
N LEU A 74 2.44 3.06 -19.50
CA LEU A 74 2.63 4.41 -20.01
C LEU A 74 1.50 5.31 -19.51
N TYR A 75 1.86 6.45 -18.91
CA TYR A 75 0.90 7.49 -18.53
C TYR A 75 0.39 8.21 -19.79
N LYS A 76 -0.92 8.16 -20.06
CA LYS A 76 -1.57 8.79 -21.23
C LYS A 76 -2.41 10.01 -20.86
N GLY A 77 -2.70 10.24 -19.58
CA GLY A 77 -3.43 11.43 -19.16
C GLY A 77 -3.92 11.39 -17.71
N PRO A 78 -4.70 12.41 -17.29
CA PRO A 78 -5.17 12.54 -15.91
C PRO A 78 -6.01 11.38 -15.38
N GLN A 79 -6.65 10.64 -16.29
CA GLN A 79 -7.39 9.41 -16.02
C GLN A 79 -6.48 8.22 -15.68
N ASP A 80 -5.21 8.29 -16.09
CA ASP A 80 -4.18 7.33 -15.71
C ASP A 80 -3.53 7.79 -14.42
N GLY A 81 -3.11 6.82 -13.61
CA GLY A 81 -2.57 7.05 -12.29
C GLY A 81 -3.53 6.61 -11.20
N PRO A 82 -3.02 6.45 -9.97
CA PRO A 82 -3.86 6.09 -8.85
C PRO A 82 -5.05 7.07 -8.75
N PRO A 83 -6.32 6.63 -8.72
CA PRO A 83 -7.40 7.47 -8.20
C PRO A 83 -7.00 7.98 -6.82
N PHE A 84 -7.70 9.00 -6.33
CA PHE A 84 -7.39 9.68 -5.07
C PHE A 84 -7.52 8.71 -3.88
N PHE A 85 -6.57 7.80 -3.71
CA PHE A 85 -6.79 6.59 -2.94
C PHE A 85 -6.83 6.90 -1.45
N SER A 86 -8.01 6.78 -0.87
CA SER A 86 -8.14 6.45 0.54
C SER A 86 -7.50 5.09 0.80
N SER A 87 -7.07 4.86 2.04
CA SER A 87 -6.56 3.54 2.46
C SER A 87 -7.59 2.44 2.21
N ALA A 88 -8.87 2.79 2.28
CA ALA A 88 -10.01 1.90 2.07
C ALA A 88 -10.11 1.41 0.63
N GLU A 89 -9.97 2.30 -0.36
CA GLU A 89 -10.06 1.92 -1.79
C GLU A 89 -8.89 1.05 -2.24
N LEU A 90 -7.71 1.21 -1.65
CA LEU A 90 -6.56 0.32 -1.91
C LEU A 90 -6.76 -1.05 -1.26
N LEU A 91 -7.34 -1.09 -0.06
CA LEU A 91 -7.71 -2.35 0.57
C LEU A 91 -8.81 -3.04 -0.24
N GLU A 92 -9.87 -2.32 -0.63
CA GLU A 92 -10.94 -2.86 -1.48
C GLU A 92 -10.42 -3.29 -2.85
N ALA A 93 -9.49 -2.59 -3.49
CA ALA A 93 -8.93 -3.02 -4.76
C ALA A 93 -8.02 -4.25 -4.60
N ALA A 94 -7.25 -4.34 -3.52
CA ALA A 94 -6.47 -5.53 -3.19
C ALA A 94 -7.37 -6.70 -2.78
N GLU A 95 -8.45 -6.44 -2.05
CA GLU A 95 -9.46 -7.40 -1.64
C GLU A 95 -10.39 -7.80 -2.79
N ALA A 96 -10.63 -6.95 -3.79
CA ALA A 96 -11.34 -7.29 -5.03
C ALA A 96 -10.50 -8.17 -5.96
N SER A 97 -9.18 -8.24 -5.72
CA SER A 97 -8.31 -9.28 -6.27
C SER A 97 -8.20 -10.53 -5.38
N ALA A 98 -8.70 -10.46 -4.14
CA ALA A 98 -9.19 -11.63 -3.43
C ALA A 98 -10.64 -11.92 -3.91
N LEU A 99 -11.11 -13.15 -3.75
CA LEU A 99 -12.41 -13.60 -4.27
C LEU A 99 -13.53 -12.58 -3.96
N ARG A 100 -14.31 -12.16 -4.97
CA ARG A 100 -15.43 -11.23 -4.75
C ARG A 100 -16.44 -11.85 -3.79
N LYS A 101 -17.12 -11.04 -2.98
CA LYS A 101 -18.15 -11.50 -2.03
C LYS A 101 -19.21 -12.40 -2.68
N GLU A 102 -19.59 -12.10 -3.91
CA GLU A 102 -20.53 -12.88 -4.71
C GLU A 102 -19.97 -14.25 -5.10
N GLU A 103 -18.69 -14.32 -5.48
CA GLU A 103 -18.00 -15.57 -5.80
C GLU A 103 -17.78 -16.41 -4.54
N PHE A 104 -17.49 -15.78 -3.41
CA PHE A 104 -17.37 -16.45 -2.12
C PHE A 104 -18.70 -17.08 -1.68
N LEU A 105 -19.83 -16.39 -1.84
CA LEU A 105 -21.16 -16.91 -1.52
C LEU A 105 -21.60 -18.04 -2.46
N GLN A 106 -21.05 -18.10 -3.68
CA GLN A 106 -21.30 -19.19 -4.63
C GLN A 106 -20.41 -20.43 -4.40
N LEU A 107 -19.42 -20.35 -3.51
CA LEU A 107 -18.61 -21.52 -3.14
C LEU A 107 -19.40 -22.52 -2.30
N SER A 108 -18.99 -23.79 -2.36
CA SER A 108 -19.49 -24.80 -1.42
C SER A 108 -19.10 -24.43 0.02
N PRO A 109 -19.90 -24.83 1.02
CA PRO A 109 -19.62 -24.54 2.43
C PRO A 109 -18.21 -24.96 2.86
N GLU A 110 -17.75 -26.11 2.37
CA GLU A 110 -16.41 -26.66 2.63
C GLU A 110 -15.29 -25.71 2.15
N LYS A 111 -15.45 -25.13 0.95
CA LYS A 111 -14.47 -24.19 0.37
C LYS A 111 -14.51 -22.83 1.05
N GLN A 112 -15.69 -22.38 1.49
CA GLN A 112 -15.84 -21.17 2.28
C GLN A 112 -15.09 -21.29 3.61
N GLU A 113 -15.24 -22.42 4.28
CA GLU A 113 -14.60 -22.70 5.57
C GLU A 113 -13.07 -22.85 5.43
N GLU A 114 -12.60 -23.52 4.37
CA GLU A 114 -11.17 -23.63 4.05
C GLU A 114 -10.52 -22.25 3.83
N LEU A 115 -11.18 -21.35 3.09
CA LEU A 115 -10.72 -19.98 2.86
C LEU A 115 -10.71 -19.15 4.14
N LEU A 116 -11.76 -19.26 4.97
CA LEU A 116 -11.84 -18.58 6.27
C LEU A 116 -10.76 -19.05 7.24
N GLN A 117 -10.48 -20.36 7.28
CA GLN A 117 -9.38 -20.93 8.07
C GLN A 117 -8.02 -20.45 7.57
N GLY A 118 -7.81 -20.42 6.24
CA GLY A 118 -6.60 -19.88 5.63
C GLY A 118 -6.36 -18.41 5.98
N TYR A 119 -7.41 -17.59 5.90
CA TYR A 119 -7.36 -16.18 6.26
C TYR A 119 -7.07 -15.97 7.76
N ALA A 120 -7.74 -16.72 8.64
CA ALA A 120 -7.53 -16.65 10.09
C ALA A 120 -6.10 -17.06 10.48
N LYS A 121 -5.56 -18.11 9.85
CA LYS A 121 -4.19 -18.59 10.06
C LYS A 121 -3.16 -17.55 9.60
N ALA A 122 -3.33 -16.99 8.41
CA ALA A 122 -2.45 -15.94 7.88
C ALA A 122 -2.47 -14.68 8.77
N LYS A 123 -3.64 -14.31 9.30
CA LYS A 123 -3.79 -13.15 10.20
C LYS A 123 -3.19 -13.40 11.58
N GLY A 124 -3.36 -14.60 12.14
CA GLY A 124 -2.79 -15.01 13.43
C GLY A 124 -1.26 -15.13 13.41
N GLU A 125 -0.68 -15.62 12.30
CA GLU A 125 0.77 -15.65 12.10
C GLU A 125 1.36 -14.25 11.97
N ARG A 126 0.64 -13.32 11.33
CA ARG A 126 1.01 -11.89 11.25
C ARG A 126 0.97 -11.21 12.62
N PHE A 127 0.07 -11.62 13.51
CA PHE A 127 -0.03 -11.14 14.89
C PHE A 127 1.12 -11.67 15.78
N LYS A 128 1.49 -12.95 15.65
CA LYS A 128 2.63 -13.53 16.40
C LYS A 128 3.99 -12.97 16.00
N LYS A 129 4.17 -12.55 14.73
CA LYS A 129 5.41 -11.89 14.27
C LYS A 129 5.59 -10.47 14.80
N ARG A 130 4.50 -9.78 15.13
CA ARG A 130 4.49 -8.46 15.79
C ARG A 130 4.53 -8.68 17.29
N GLY A 131 5.71 -8.81 17.88
CA GLY A 131 5.90 -8.90 19.34
C GLY A 131 4.99 -7.89 20.07
N GLY A 132 4.24 -8.39 21.04
CA GLY A 132 2.98 -7.82 21.53
C GLY A 132 2.96 -6.31 21.74
N LEU A 133 1.98 -5.68 21.11
CA LEU A 133 1.41 -4.42 21.57
C LEU A 133 -0.11 -4.61 21.62
N SER A 134 -0.68 -4.51 22.81
CA SER A 134 -2.11 -4.68 23.06
C SER A 134 -2.92 -3.61 22.34
N LEU A 135 -3.71 -4.01 21.34
CA LEU A 135 -4.83 -3.22 20.87
C LEU A 135 -6.09 -3.80 21.49
N GLN A 136 -6.76 -2.99 22.32
CA GLN A 136 -8.08 -3.34 22.85
C GLN A 136 -9.10 -3.41 21.70
N PRO A 137 -10.05 -4.37 21.72
CA PRO A 137 -11.08 -4.43 20.69
C PRO A 137 -11.99 -3.19 20.80
N LEU A 138 -12.20 -2.47 19.69
CA LEU A 138 -13.39 -1.63 19.55
C LEU A 138 -14.60 -2.57 19.54
N ALA A 139 -15.33 -2.60 20.65
CA ALA A 139 -16.64 -3.21 20.71
C ALA A 139 -17.58 -2.43 19.77
N ILE A 140 -18.06 -3.10 18.72
CA ILE A 140 -19.25 -2.67 18.01
C ILE A 140 -20.41 -3.10 18.93
N ALA A 141 -20.93 -2.14 19.69
CA ALA A 141 -22.15 -2.34 20.46
C ALA A 141 -23.31 -2.48 19.46
N GLU A 142 -23.88 -3.68 19.39
CA GLU A 142 -25.20 -3.87 18.80
C GLU A 142 -26.23 -3.09 19.64
N GLN A 143 -26.98 -2.19 19.00
CA GLN A 143 -28.23 -1.71 19.56
C GLN A 143 -29.38 -2.50 18.93
N PRO A 144 -30.26 -3.15 19.71
CA PRO A 144 -31.44 -3.79 19.15
C PRO A 144 -32.46 -2.73 18.73
N LEU A 145 -33.14 -3.00 17.61
CA LEU A 145 -34.37 -2.31 17.20
C LEU A 145 -35.48 -2.57 18.24
N GLU A 146 -36.12 -1.51 18.70
CA GLU A 146 -37.50 -1.59 19.20
C GLU A 146 -38.44 -0.91 18.21
N GLU A 147 -39.27 -1.72 17.56
CA GLU A 147 -40.58 -1.31 17.11
C GLU A 147 -41.48 -1.06 18.33
N THR A 148 -42.23 0.03 18.35
CA THR A 148 -43.70 0.03 18.51
C THR A 148 -44.21 1.46 18.32
N GLY A 149 -45.32 1.60 17.60
CA GLY A 149 -45.92 2.88 17.26
C GLY A 149 -47.00 3.35 18.24
N SER A 150 -47.91 4.15 17.67
CA SER A 150 -49.23 4.53 18.17
C SER A 150 -49.36 5.83 18.99
N SER A 151 -49.85 6.86 18.29
CA SER A 151 -51.00 7.71 18.65
C SER A 151 -51.04 8.35 20.05
N ALA A 152 -50.93 9.69 20.09
CA ALA A 152 -52.04 10.62 20.37
C ALA A 152 -51.62 12.06 20.07
#